data_AF-A0A7W7KD72-F1
#
_entry.id   AF-A0A7W7KD72-F1
#
_cell.length_a   1.000
_cell.length_b   1.000
_cell.length_c   1.000
_cell.angle_alpha   90.00
_cell.angle_beta   90.00
_cell.angle_gamma   90.00
#
_symmetry.space_group_name_H-M   'P 1'
#
loop_
_entity.id
_entity.type
_entity.pdbx_description
1 polymer ?
#
loop_
_entity_poly.entity_id
_entity_poly.type
_entity_poly.pdbx_seq_one_letter_code
_entity_poly.pdbx_strand_id
1 'polypeptide(L)'
;MPRPRNPAYLFRYFNSSPEVIRLVVLMYVRFPLSLRNVEDLLFERAIDICHETVRLLRNRFGPMFAGEVRRKRVDRMRGFRHWR
;
A
#
# COMPACT_ATOMS: atom_id res chain seq x y z
N MET A 1 19.47 -15.37 -13.07
CA MET A 1 18.03 -15.44 -12.71
C MET A 1 17.74 -14.44 -11.60
N PRO A 2 16.79 -13.50 -11.74
CA PRO A 2 16.42 -12.64 -10.62
C PRO A 2 15.69 -13.49 -9.58
N ARG A 3 16.20 -13.54 -8.35
CA ARG A 3 15.58 -14.28 -7.24
C ARG A 3 14.15 -13.76 -7.02
N PRO A 4 13.15 -14.64 -6.77
CA PRO A 4 11.82 -14.19 -6.42
C PRO A 4 11.93 -13.34 -5.15
N ARG A 5 11.58 -12.05 -5.29
CA ARG A 5 11.64 -11.06 -4.22
C ARG A 5 10.49 -11.35 -3.26
N ASN A 6 10.67 -12.32 -2.35
CA ASN A 6 9.63 -12.77 -1.44
C ASN A 6 9.08 -11.58 -0.61
N PRO A 7 7.83 -11.13 -0.81
CA PRO A 7 7.33 -9.91 -0.16
C PRO A 7 7.29 -10.04 1.38
N ALA A 8 7.29 -11.26 1.92
CA ALA A 8 7.24 -11.52 3.36
C ALA A 8 8.45 -10.92 4.13
N TYR A 9 9.65 -10.84 3.54
CA TYR A 9 10.80 -10.27 4.25
C TYR A 9 10.75 -8.73 4.33
N LEU A 10 9.98 -8.06 3.46
CA LEU A 10 9.87 -6.60 3.48
C LEU A 10 9.08 -6.11 4.70
N PHE A 11 8.14 -6.94 5.17
CA PHE A 11 7.29 -6.69 6.33
C PHE A 11 7.89 -7.22 7.65
N ARG A 12 8.95 -8.05 7.59
CA ARG A 12 9.57 -8.72 8.75
C ARG A 12 10.18 -7.77 9.80
N TYR A 13 10.41 -6.51 9.44
CA TYR A 13 10.93 -5.47 10.33
C TYR A 13 9.87 -4.53 10.89
N PHE A 14 8.61 -4.71 10.50
CA PHE A 14 7.50 -3.94 11.05
C PHE A 14 6.73 -4.84 12.03
N ASN A 15 6.55 -4.36 13.26
CA ASN A 15 5.63 -4.99 14.22
C ASN A 15 4.16 -4.87 13.77
N SER A 16 3.88 -4.02 12.78
CA SER A 16 2.57 -3.85 12.18
C SER A 16 2.29 -4.96 11.16
N SER A 17 1.10 -5.54 11.20
CA SER A 17 0.69 -6.54 10.21
C SER A 17 0.85 -5.98 8.78
N PRO A 18 1.30 -6.78 7.79
CA PRO A 18 1.33 -6.39 6.38
C PRO A 18 -0.01 -5.85 5.86
N GLU A 19 -1.13 -6.21 6.48
CA GLU A 19 -2.47 -5.67 6.18
C GLU A 19 -2.59 -4.19 6.53
N VAL A 20 -2.01 -3.77 7.65
CA VAL A 20 -1.96 -2.36 8.08
C VAL A 20 -1.13 -1.55 7.09
N ILE A 21 0.05 -2.06 6.72
CA ILE A 21 0.93 -1.37 5.78
C ILE A 21 0.27 -1.24 4.40
N ARG A 22 -0.41 -2.30 3.95
CA ARG A 22 -1.24 -2.26 2.74
C ARG A 22 -2.30 -1.18 2.83
N LEU A 23 -3.06 -1.14 3.93
CA LEU A 23 -4.14 -0.17 4.14
C LEU A 23 -3.61 1.27 4.03
N VAL A 24 -2.54 1.59 4.76
CA VAL A 24 -1.92 2.92 4.81
C VAL A 24 -1.47 3.37 3.42
N VAL A 25 -0.70 2.52 2.74
CA VAL A 25 -0.16 2.89 1.42
C VAL A 25 -1.26 2.96 0.38
N LEU A 26 -2.28 2.09 0.44
CA LEU A 26 -3.41 2.14 -0.49
C LEU A 26 -4.28 3.37 -0.25
N MET A 27 -4.53 3.75 1.00
CA MET A 27 -5.25 4.99 1.34
C MET A 27 -4.55 6.20 0.75
N TYR A 28 -3.23 6.29 0.88
CA TYR A 28 -2.44 7.38 0.31
C TYR A 28 -2.41 7.38 -1.23
N VAL A 29 -2.31 6.21 -1.87
CA VAL A 29 -2.26 6.11 -3.34
C VAL A 29 -3.63 6.32 -3.98
N ARG A 30 -4.71 5.96 -3.28
CA ARG A 30 -6.08 5.95 -3.83
C ARG A 30 -6.86 7.22 -3.50
N PHE A 31 -6.55 7.85 -2.37
CA PHE A 31 -7.18 9.09 -1.93
C PHE A 31 -6.10 10.15 -1.68
N PRO A 32 -6.32 11.42 -2.09
CA PRO A 32 -5.40 12.51 -1.82
C PRO A 32 -5.51 12.94 -0.34
N LEU A 33 -5.14 12.05 0.58
CA LEU A 33 -5.19 12.29 2.02
C LEU A 33 -3.87 12.91 2.51
N SER A 34 -3.99 13.91 3.38
CA SER A 34 -2.87 14.45 4.13
C SER A 34 -2.33 13.40 5.10
N LEU A 35 -1.02 13.48 5.41
CA LEU A 35 -0.38 12.54 6.34
C LEU A 35 -1.09 12.48 7.71
N ARG A 36 -1.55 13.63 8.22
CA ARG A 36 -2.34 13.71 9.46
C ARG A 36 -3.68 12.99 9.37
N ASN A 37 -4.39 13.09 8.24
CA ASN A 37 -5.67 12.40 8.09
C ASN A 37 -5.48 10.89 8.05
N VAL A 38 -4.35 10.42 7.50
CA VAL A 38 -3.99 9.00 7.51
C VAL A 38 -3.66 8.53 8.94
N GLU A 39 -2.93 9.34 9.71
CA GLU A 39 -2.65 9.07 11.13
C GLU A 39 -3.93 8.99 11.96
N ASP A 40 -4.84 9.95 11.80
CA ASP A 40 -6.14 10.00 12.49
C ASP A 40 -7.01 8.76 12.19
N LEU A 41 -7.07 8.35 10.91
CA LEU A 41 -7.79 7.14 10.48
C LEU A 41 -7.19 5.84 11.03
N LEU A 42 -5.88 5.82 11.28
CA LEU A 42 -5.20 4.69 11.90
C LEU A 42 -5.46 4.67 13.40
N PHE A 43 -5.45 5.84 14.03
CA PHE A 43 -5.76 6.00 15.44
C PHE A 43 -7.19 5.51 15.77
N GLU A 44 -8.16 5.87 14.95
CA GLU A 44 -9.55 5.36 15.01
C GLU A 44 -9.64 3.83 14.94
N ARG A 45 -8.64 3.16 14.36
CA ARG A 45 -8.55 1.70 14.26
C ARG A 45 -7.70 1.06 15.38
N ALA A 46 -7.38 1.83 16.43
CA ALA A 46 -6.46 1.45 17.50
C ALA A 46 -5.05 1.10 17.01
N ILE A 47 -4.62 1.70 15.90
CA ILE A 47 -3.29 1.51 15.31
C ILE A 47 -2.50 2.81 15.53
N ASP A 48 -1.63 2.80 16.54
CA ASP A 48 -0.75 3.93 16.83
C ASP A 48 0.45 3.93 15.86
N ILE A 49 0.36 4.73 14.80
CA ILE A 49 1.42 4.89 13.80
C ILE A 49 1.64 6.38 13.53
N CYS A 50 2.83 6.88 13.87
CA CYS A 50 3.21 8.26 13.55
C CYS A 50 3.25 8.54 12.04
N HIS A 51 2.92 9.77 11.62
CA HIS A 51 3.06 10.21 10.23
C HIS A 51 4.47 10.02 9.62
N GLU A 52 5.53 9.99 10.42
CA GLU A 52 6.90 9.68 9.97
C GLU A 52 7.01 8.24 9.44
N THR A 53 6.40 7.30 10.15
CA THR A 53 6.28 5.90 9.73
C THR A 53 5.47 5.78 8.44
N VAL A 54 4.36 6.52 8.33
CA VAL A 54 3.56 6.59 7.09
C VAL A 54 4.41 7.09 5.92
N ARG A 55 5.23 8.12 6.14
CA ARG A 55 6.15 8.68 5.12
C ARG A 55 7.23 7.66 4.71
N LEU A 56 7.78 6.92 5.66
CA LEU A 56 8.75 5.84 5.41
C LEU A 56 8.14 4.69 4.61
N LEU A 57 6.93 4.25 4.99
CA LEU A 57 6.17 3.23 4.29
C LEU A 57 5.83 3.66 2.85
N ARG A 58 5.38 4.90 2.67
CA ARG A 58 5.16 5.48 1.33
C ARG A 58 6.43 5.42 0.49
N ASN A 59 7.57 5.89 1.00
CA ASN A 59 8.81 5.91 0.23
C ASN A 59 9.29 4.51 -0.14
N ARG A 60 9.09 3.53 0.74
CA ARG A 60 9.57 2.16 0.54
C ARG A 60 8.65 1.31 -0.31
N PHE A 61 7.33 1.42 -0.11
CA PHE A 61 6.33 0.56 -0.72
C PHE A 61 5.46 1.25 -1.77
N GLY A 62 5.45 2.58 -1.83
CA GLY A 62 4.66 3.37 -2.77
C GLY A 62 4.81 2.91 -4.23
N PRO A 63 6.03 2.74 -4.78
CA PRO A 63 6.22 2.28 -6.16
C PRO A 63 5.66 0.87 -6.40
N MET A 64 5.79 -0.02 -5.41
CA MET A 64 5.30 -1.39 -5.50
C MET A 64 3.77 -1.44 -5.55
N PHE A 65 3.11 -0.72 -4.63
CA PHE A 65 1.65 -0.65 -4.59
C PHE A 65 1.06 0.16 -5.74
N ALA A 66 1.69 1.26 -6.16
CA ALA A 66 1.25 2.01 -7.34
C ALA A 66 1.31 1.13 -8.61
N GLY A 67 2.35 0.32 -8.76
CA GLY A 67 2.48 -0.65 -9.84
C GLY A 67 1.43 -1.77 -9.77
N GLU A 68 1.08 -2.24 -8.57
CA GLU A 68 0.00 -3.22 -8.39
C GLU A 68 -1.38 -2.63 -8.70
N VAL A 69 -1.69 -1.42 -8.22
CA VAL A 69 -2.94 -0.71 -8.50
C VAL A 69 -3.08 -0.44 -10.00
N ARG A 70 -2.00 0.00 -10.65
CA ARG A 70 -1.97 0.18 -12.12
C ARG A 70 -2.21 -1.12 -12.86
N ARG A 71 -1.53 -2.21 -12.47
CA ARG A 71 -1.73 -3.55 -13.06
C ARG A 71 -3.18 -4.01 -12.91
N LYS A 72 -3.76 -3.92 -11.71
CA LYS A 72 -5.17 -4.26 -11.46
C LYS A 72 -6.14 -3.43 -12.30
N ARG A 73 -5.88 -2.13 -12.49
CA ARG A 73 -6.68 -1.28 -13.38
C ARG A 73 -6.59 -1.73 -14.84
N VAL A 74 -5.38 -1.99 -15.34
CA VAL A 74 -5.15 -2.43 -16.73
C VAL A 74 -5.76 -3.81 -16.97
N ASP A 75 -5.60 -4.74 -16.02
CA ASP A 75 -6.18 -6.08 -16.10
C ASP A 75 -7.71 -6.02 -16.17
N ARG A 76 -8.34 -5.23 -15.30
CA ARG A 76 -9.79 -4.97 -15.37
C ARG A 76 -10.21 -4.39 -16.73
N MET A 77 -9.44 -3.45 -17.28
CA MET A 77 -9.69 -2.90 -18.62
C MET A 77 -9.50 -3.92 -19.75
N ARG A 78 -8.58 -4.88 -19.61
CA ARG A 78 -8.40 -5.99 -20.56
C ARG A 78 -9.56 -6.99 -20.50
N GLY A 79 -10.06 -7.28 -19.30
CA GLY A 79 -11.27 -8.10 -19.11
C GLY A 79 -12.49 -7.50 -19.81
N PHE A 80 -12.67 -6.18 -19.78
CA PHE A 80 -13.71 -5.49 -20.55
C PHE A 80 -13.57 -5.62 -22.08
N ARG A 81 -12.35 -5.85 -22.60
CA ARG A 81 -12.11 -6.02 -24.05
C ARG A 81 -12.37 -7.43 -24.56
N HIS A 82 -12.49 -8.42 -23.68
CA HIS A 82 -12.75 -9.82 -24.05
C HIS A 82 -14.25 -10.19 -24.03
N TRP A 83 -15.14 -9.24 -23.70
CA TRP A 83 -16.59 -9.42 -23.85
C TRP A 83 -17.01 -9.27 -25.32
N ARG A 84 -16.65 -10.26 -26.15
CA ARG A 84 -17.15 -10.41 -27.52
C ARG A 84 -17.70 -11.81 -27.72
#